data_AF-A0A7W5M117-F1
#
_entry.id   AF-A0A7W5M117-F1
#
_cell.length_a   1.000
_cell.length_b   1.000
_cell.length_c   1.000
_cell.angle_alpha   90.00
_cell.angle_beta   90.00
_cell.angle_gamma   90.00
#
_symmetry.space_group_name_H-M   'P 1'
#
loop_
_entity.id
_entity.type
_entity.pdbx_description
1 polymer ?
#
loop_
_entity_poly.entity_id
_entity_poly.type
_entity_poly.pdbx_seq_one_letter_code
_entity_poly.pdbx_strand_id
1 'polypeptide(L)'
;MVDATDNEACYMVRCDAKNRLIFEIGDATVGDMGLRSARFEIGKYKETIRLDGHSPDRRTTVLSKHPKLLAALTSGIDFATMYAVEADVEYSTGFELTGARDQISRLAKGCPTKP
;
A
#
# COMPACT_ATOMS: atom_id res chain seq x y z
N MET A 1 25.48 -19.96 -6.00
CA MET A 1 24.13 -20.38 -5.56
C MET A 1 23.65 -19.35 -4.55
N VAL A 2 23.05 -18.29 -5.09
CA VAL A 2 22.25 -17.23 -4.47
C VAL A 2 21.43 -16.75 -5.68
N ASP A 3 20.11 -16.68 -5.66
CA ASP A 3 19.28 -15.95 -4.73
C ASP A 3 17.96 -16.69 -4.52
N ALA A 4 17.56 -16.84 -3.27
CA ALA A 4 16.13 -16.81 -3.00
C ALA A 4 15.68 -15.42 -3.46
N THR A 5 15.03 -15.34 -4.62
CA THR A 5 14.06 -14.27 -4.88
C THR A 5 12.98 -14.42 -3.81
N ASP A 6 13.29 -13.99 -2.60
CA ASP A 6 12.32 -13.46 -1.66
C ASP A 6 11.65 -12.32 -2.42
N ASN A 7 10.57 -12.66 -3.13
CA ASN A 7 9.62 -11.71 -3.63
C ASN A 7 8.87 -11.16 -2.41
N GLU A 8 9.57 -10.47 -1.53
CA GLU A 8 8.98 -9.78 -0.39
C GLU A 8 8.12 -8.66 -0.94
N ALA A 9 6.81 -8.79 -0.70
CA ALA A 9 5.88 -7.72 -1.01
C ALA A 9 6.28 -6.49 -0.21
N CYS A 10 6.71 -5.44 -0.90
CA CYS A 10 7.07 -4.18 -0.29
C CYS A 10 5.87 -3.23 -0.36
N TYR A 11 5.73 -2.37 0.64
CA TYR A 11 4.85 -1.22 0.54
C TYR A 11 5.63 0.07 0.73
N MET A 12 5.16 1.15 0.13
CA MET A 12 5.71 2.47 0.34
C MET A 12 4.63 3.54 0.25
N VAL A 13 4.81 4.64 0.98
CA VAL A 13 4.07 5.88 0.75
C VAL A 13 5.01 6.88 0.08
N ARG A 14 4.56 7.48 -1.02
CA ARG A 14 5.34 8.48 -1.77
C ARG A 14 4.49 9.67 -2.21
N CYS A 15 5.16 10.78 -2.50
CA CYS A 15 4.53 11.91 -3.19
C CYS A 15 4.53 11.67 -4.70
N ASP A 16 3.41 11.87 -5.39
CA ASP A 16 3.41 11.92 -6.86
C ASP A 16 3.67 13.34 -7.40
N ALA A 17 3.85 13.43 -8.72
CA ALA A 17 4.05 14.70 -9.43
C ALA A 17 2.84 15.67 -9.34
N LYS A 18 1.68 15.20 -8.86
CA LYS A 18 0.49 16.00 -8.60
C LYS A 18 0.35 16.35 -7.11
N ASN A 19 1.40 16.16 -6.32
CA ASN A 19 1.47 16.41 -4.89
C ASN A 19 0.45 15.61 -4.07
N ARG A 20 0.16 14.38 -4.49
CA ARG A 20 -0.73 13.47 -3.78
C ARG A 20 0.10 12.40 -3.09
N LEU A 21 -0.31 12.06 -1.87
CA LEU A 21 0.21 10.89 -1.19
C LEU A 21 -0.34 9.64 -1.88
N ILE A 22 0.57 8.82 -2.40
CA ILE A 22 0.31 7.55 -3.04
C ILE A 22 0.77 6.44 -2.11
N PHE A 23 -0.13 5.50 -1.84
CA PHE A 23 0.22 4.21 -1.29
C PHE A 23 0.53 3.26 -2.44
N GLU A 24 1.68 2.61 -2.41
CA GLU A 24 2.15 1.69 -3.45
C GLU A 24 2.52 0.35 -2.80
N ILE A 25 2.11 -0.73 -3.46
CA ILE A 25 2.47 -2.12 -3.17
C ILE A 25 3.29 -2.60 -4.35
N GLY A 26 4.49 -3.09 -4.08
CA GLY A 26 5.38 -3.69 -5.06
C GLY A 26 5.58 -5.17 -4.76
N ASP A 27 5.26 -6.03 -5.73
CA ASP A 27 5.47 -7.48 -5.67
C ASP A 27 5.51 -7.97 -7.13
N ALA A 28 6.44 -8.87 -7.47
CA ALA A 28 6.62 -9.32 -8.85
C ALA A 28 5.37 -9.97 -9.48
N THR A 29 4.41 -10.40 -8.65
CA THR A 29 3.26 -11.20 -9.06
C THR A 29 1.93 -10.43 -9.07
N VAL A 30 1.83 -9.23 -8.49
CA VAL A 30 0.52 -8.52 -8.36
C VAL A 30 -0.12 -8.15 -9.71
N GLY A 31 0.71 -8.00 -10.74
CA GLY A 31 0.37 -7.87 -12.14
C GLY A 31 -0.38 -9.08 -12.67
N ASP A 32 0.34 -10.19 -12.62
CA ASP A 32 -0.02 -11.48 -13.20
C ASP A 32 -1.22 -12.10 -12.48
N MET A 33 -1.34 -11.87 -11.16
CA MET A 33 -2.51 -12.28 -10.37
C MET A 33 -3.77 -11.45 -10.66
N GLY A 34 -3.65 -10.41 -11.50
CA GLY A 34 -4.76 -9.54 -11.82
C GLY A 34 -5.26 -8.72 -10.63
N LEU A 35 -4.43 -8.46 -9.60
CA LEU A 35 -4.87 -7.80 -8.36
C LEU A 35 -5.50 -6.42 -8.66
N ARG A 36 -6.83 -6.30 -8.52
CA ARG A 36 -7.57 -5.03 -8.70
C ARG A 36 -8.12 -4.45 -7.41
N SER A 37 -8.39 -5.30 -6.43
CA SER A 37 -8.95 -4.92 -5.14
C SER A 37 -8.16 -5.61 -4.04
N ALA A 38 -7.97 -4.92 -2.92
CA ALA A 38 -7.29 -5.50 -1.77
C ALA A 38 -8.00 -5.12 -0.47
N ARG A 39 -8.14 -6.10 0.42
CA ARG A 39 -8.66 -5.91 1.77
C ARG A 39 -7.51 -5.70 2.72
N PHE A 40 -7.50 -4.54 3.38
CA PHE A 40 -6.50 -4.18 4.38
C PHE A 40 -7.06 -4.45 5.77
N GLU A 41 -6.27 -5.12 6.60
CA GLU A 41 -6.50 -5.28 8.02
C GLU A 41 -5.37 -4.60 8.81
N ILE A 42 -5.70 -3.53 9.54
CA ILE A 42 -4.76 -2.75 10.36
C ILE A 42 -5.41 -2.48 11.71
N GLY A 43 -5.13 -3.31 12.70
CA GLY A 43 -5.83 -3.28 13.99
C GLY A 43 -7.35 -3.45 13.81
N LYS A 44 -8.13 -2.39 14.11
CA LYS A 44 -9.60 -2.38 13.92
C LYS A 44 -10.05 -1.97 12.52
N TYR A 45 -9.15 -1.42 11.71
CA TYR A 45 -9.45 -1.04 10.34
C TYR A 45 -9.51 -2.29 9.46
N LYS A 46 -10.67 -2.54 8.83
CA LYS A 46 -10.90 -3.63 7.89
C LYS A 46 -11.72 -3.13 6.72
N GLU A 47 -11.10 -2.92 5.57
CA GLU A 47 -11.79 -2.37 4.40
C GLU A 47 -11.16 -2.86 3.11
N THR A 48 -11.99 -3.09 2.10
CA THR A 48 -11.56 -3.41 0.74
C THR A 48 -11.51 -2.14 -0.08
N ILE A 49 -10.38 -1.89 -0.73
CA ILE A 49 -10.18 -0.75 -1.64
C ILE A 49 -9.77 -1.25 -3.01
N ARG A 50 -10.12 -0.46 -4.04
CA ARG A 50 -9.60 -0.67 -5.39
C ARG A 50 -8.20 -0.10 -5.51
N LEU A 51 -7.36 -0.81 -6.24
CA LEU A 51 -5.99 -0.44 -6.55
C LEU A 51 -5.87 -0.11 -8.06
N ASP A 52 -5.17 0.97 -8.33
CA ASP A 52 -4.77 1.38 -9.68
C ASP A 52 -3.52 0.59 -10.09
N GLY A 53 -3.53 0.00 -11.29
CA GLY A 53 -2.40 -0.74 -11.85
C GLY A 53 -1.64 0.10 -12.87
N HIS A 54 -0.39 0.44 -12.56
CA HIS A 54 0.47 1.20 -13.46
C HIS A 54 1.62 0.37 -14.07
N SER A 55 1.92 -0.79 -13.49
CA SER A 55 2.96 -1.71 -13.95
C SER A 55 2.60 -3.16 -13.54
N PRO A 56 3.24 -4.19 -14.13
CA PRO A 56 3.02 -5.58 -13.74
C PRO A 56 3.50 -5.87 -12.30
N ASP A 57 4.49 -5.15 -11.80
CA ASP A 57 5.04 -5.37 -10.45
C ASP A 57 4.41 -4.49 -9.37
N ARG A 58 3.48 -3.59 -9.72
CA ARG A 58 2.98 -2.58 -8.76
C ARG A 58 1.49 -2.32 -8.83
N ARG A 59 0.95 -2.01 -7.65
CA ARG A 59 -0.40 -1.52 -7.45
C ARG A 59 -0.38 -0.30 -6.55
N THR A 60 -1.23 0.67 -6.84
CA THR A 60 -1.22 1.96 -6.13
C THR A 60 -2.62 2.41 -5.77
N THR A 61 -2.73 3.33 -4.82
CA THR A 61 -3.94 4.12 -4.63
C THR A 61 -3.60 5.50 -4.08
N VAL A 62 -4.47 6.48 -4.35
CA VAL A 62 -4.33 7.83 -3.82
C VAL A 62 -4.91 7.87 -2.41
N LEU A 63 -4.08 8.16 -1.40
CA LEU A 63 -4.50 8.13 0.01
C LEU A 63 -5.59 9.16 0.35
N SER A 64 -5.67 10.29 -0.38
CA SER A 64 -6.74 11.28 -0.18
C SER A 64 -8.13 10.76 -0.54
N LYS A 65 -8.24 9.72 -1.38
CA LYS A 65 -9.51 9.02 -1.66
C LYS A 65 -9.89 8.03 -0.56
N HIS A 66 -8.95 7.65 0.30
CA HIS A 66 -9.11 6.65 1.34
C HIS A 66 -8.63 7.20 2.70
N PRO A 67 -9.30 8.25 3.25
CA PRO A 67 -8.86 8.90 4.49
C PRO A 67 -8.79 7.96 5.70
N LYS A 68 -9.64 6.91 5.73
CA LYS A 68 -9.60 5.88 6.77
C LYS A 68 -8.36 5.00 6.69
N LEU A 69 -7.91 4.65 5.47
CA LEU A 69 -6.65 3.92 5.28
C LEU A 69 -5.46 4.76 5.76
N LEU A 70 -5.43 6.06 5.43
CA LEU A 70 -4.38 6.96 5.92
C LEU A 70 -4.38 7.05 7.45
N ALA A 71 -5.56 7.17 8.07
CA ALA A 71 -5.68 7.15 9.52
C ALA A 71 -5.18 5.83 10.13
N ALA A 72 -5.47 4.69 9.48
CA ALA A 72 -5.01 3.38 9.91
C ALA A 72 -3.49 3.23 9.79
N LEU A 73 -2.89 3.62 8.67
CA LEU A 73 -1.42 3.61 8.46
C LEU A 73 -0.66 4.49 9.45
N THR A 74 -1.32 5.53 9.98
CA THR A 74 -0.73 6.48 10.93
C THR A 74 -1.19 6.23 12.38
N SER A 75 -1.93 5.16 12.64
CA SER A 75 -2.55 4.87 13.93
C SER A 75 -1.57 4.43 15.03
N GLY A 76 -0.33 4.09 14.66
CA GLY A 76 0.67 3.51 15.57
C GLY A 76 0.57 2.00 15.73
N ILE A 77 -0.27 1.34 14.92
CA ILE A 77 -0.20 -0.12 14.75
C ILE A 77 1.04 -0.44 13.92
N ASP A 78 1.83 -1.42 14.36
CA ASP A 78 3.12 -1.79 13.75
C ASP A 78 3.03 -2.84 12.64
N PHE A 79 1.84 -3.38 12.38
CA PHE A 79 1.68 -4.42 11.37
C PHE A 79 0.34 -4.31 10.66
N ALA A 80 0.34 -4.65 9.38
CA ALA A 80 -0.84 -4.71 8.56
C ALA A 80 -0.82 -5.94 7.66
N THR A 81 -2.00 -6.49 7.41
CA THR A 81 -2.19 -7.60 6.48
C THR A 81 -3.03 -7.14 5.31
N MET A 82 -2.65 -7.54 4.11
CA MET A 82 -3.42 -7.34 2.90
C MET A 82 -3.84 -8.70 2.33
N TYR A 83 -5.09 -8.77 1.91
CA TYR A 83 -5.64 -9.91 1.18
C TYR A 83 -6.04 -9.45 -0.22
N ALA A 84 -5.68 -10.23 -1.23
CA ALA A 84 -6.23 -10.05 -2.56
C ALA A 84 -7.74 -10.29 -2.55
N VAL A 85 -8.47 -9.45 -3.28
CA VAL A 85 -9.91 -9.58 -3.50
C VAL A 85 -10.14 -9.55 -5.00
N GLU A 86 -10.93 -10.49 -5.52
CA GLU A 86 -11.20 -10.63 -6.96
C GLU A 86 -9.92 -10.79 -7.81
N ALA A 87 -8.93 -11.51 -7.28
CA ALA A 87 -7.73 -11.92 -8.00
C ALA A 87 -7.87 -13.36 -8.51
N ASP A 88 -7.10 -13.71 -9.53
CA ASP A 88 -7.13 -15.05 -10.14
C ASP A 88 -6.59 -16.14 -9.19
N VAL A 89 -5.88 -15.73 -8.15
CA VAL A 89 -5.33 -16.61 -7.10
C VAL A 89 -5.54 -16.00 -5.72
N GLU A 90 -5.69 -16.86 -4.71
CA GLU A 90 -5.68 -16.43 -3.31
C GLU A 90 -4.27 -15.98 -2.94
N TYR A 91 -4.14 -14.70 -2.57
CA TYR A 91 -2.88 -14.09 -2.18
C TYR A 91 -3.09 -13.22 -0.94
N SER A 92 -2.16 -13.30 -0.01
CA SER A 92 -2.11 -12.39 1.14
C SER A 92 -0.67 -12.12 1.51
N THR A 93 -0.44 -10.92 2.03
CA THR A 93 0.88 -10.50 2.47
C THR A 93 0.79 -9.60 3.68
N GLY A 94 1.86 -9.57 4.47
CA GLY A 94 1.99 -8.74 5.66
C GLY A 94 3.03 -7.65 5.45
N PHE A 95 2.86 -6.52 6.13
CA PHE A 95 3.85 -5.44 6.11
C PHE A 95 3.99 -4.77 7.47
N GLU A 96 5.24 -4.44 7.81
CA GLU A 96 5.60 -3.71 9.02
C GLU A 96 5.31 -2.21 8.86
N LEU A 97 4.54 -1.66 9.77
CA LEU A 97 4.18 -0.24 9.86
C LEU A 97 5.01 0.52 10.90
N THR A 98 6.06 -0.09 11.46
CA THR A 98 6.92 0.57 12.44
C THR A 98 7.53 1.84 11.83
N GLY A 99 7.27 2.99 12.47
CA GLY A 99 7.71 4.30 11.97
C GLY A 99 6.91 4.87 10.79
N ALA A 100 5.88 4.16 10.29
CA ALA A 100 5.06 4.62 9.17
C ALA A 100 4.39 5.96 9.47
N ARG A 101 3.91 6.17 10.71
CA ARG A 101 3.32 7.45 11.14
C ARG A 101 4.26 8.64 10.89
N ASP A 102 5.51 8.54 11.33
CA ASP A 102 6.48 9.63 11.23
C ASP A 102 6.97 9.83 9.80
N GLN A 103 7.16 8.73 9.06
CA GLN A 103 7.51 8.80 7.64
C GLN A 103 6.40 9.46 6.82
N ILE A 104 5.15 9.02 6.99
CA ILE A 104 4.00 9.58 6.28
C ILE A 104 3.78 11.05 6.68
N SER A 105 3.93 11.39 7.96
CA SER A 105 3.81 12.79 8.41
C SER A 105 4.89 13.69 7.78
N ARG A 106 6.13 13.22 7.70
CA ARG A 106 7.22 13.96 7.03
C ARG A 106 6.94 14.14 5.53
N LEU A 107 6.50 13.08 4.86
CA LEU A 107 6.12 13.14 3.45
C LEU A 107 4.93 14.07 3.21
N ALA A 108 3.92 14.04 4.07
CA ALA A 108 2.75 14.91 3.97
C ALA A 108 3.13 16.39 4.09
N LYS A 109 4.09 16.73 4.97
CA LYS A 109 4.62 18.11 5.07
C LYS A 109 5.43 18.52 3.84
N GLY A 110 6.15 17.57 3.23
CA GLY A 110 6.97 17.78 2.03
C GLY A 110 6.22 17.68 0.71
N CYS A 111 4.99 17.17 0.69
CA CYS A 111 4.07 17.19 -0.45
C CYS A 111 3.29 18.51 -0.42
N PRO A 112 3.65 19.53 -1.22
CA PRO A 112 2.90 20.78 -1.24
C PRO A 112 1.51 20.52 -1.82
N THR A 113 0.48 20.46 -0.97
CA THR A 113 -0.92 20.52 -1.43
C THR A 113 -1.06 21.82 -2.21
N LYS A 114 -1.11 21.73 -3.54
CA LYS A 114 -1.29 22.91 -4.38
C LYS A 114 -2.64 23.52 -3.97
N PRO A 115 -2.71 24.81 -3.60
CA PRO A 115 -3.98 25.48 -3.33
C PRO A 115 -4.86 25.50 -4.58
#